data_AF-A0A926UBG6-F1
#
_entry.id   AF-A0A926UBG6-F1
#
_cell.length_a   1.000
_cell.length_b   1.000
_cell.length_c   1.000
_cell.angle_alpha   90.00
_cell.angle_beta   90.00
_cell.angle_gamma   90.00
#
_symmetry.space_group_name_H-M   'P 1'
#
loop_
_entity.id
_entity.type
_entity.pdbx_description
1 polymer ?
#
loop_
_entity_poly.entity_id
_entity_poly.type
_entity_poly.pdbx_seq_one_letter_code
_entity_poly.pdbx_strand_id
1 'polypeptide(L)'
;MVIWLIGGTQESAELAQQLIQAGLAFVVSVTTQAARELYPGATVWVGRLEAETLPSFLEAHRITAILDASHPFATEISRLALTTHLPYLRFERPVLGADLSCLESSGVKYFADFQALLSSQVLLGKRVLLVVGYRPLALFASWQNKASLFARLLPSVTALQAALEAGFSSDRLIALRPPVPLALERALWQHWRIDLLVSKASGSAGGEDVKAALVAELGIDWCLVERPAVTYPQQTDCLAVALAFCAQQSQ
;
A
#
# COMPACT_ATOMS: atom_id res chain seq x y z
N MET A 1 -3.70 23.16 18.51
CA MET A 1 -2.86 21.96 18.35
C MET A 1 -3.19 21.36 16.98
N VAL A 2 -2.20 20.84 16.24
CA VAL A 2 -2.42 20.36 14.85
C VAL A 2 -2.01 18.89 14.75
N ILE A 3 -2.89 18.09 14.16
CA ILE A 3 -2.63 16.67 13.90
C ILE A 3 -1.90 16.53 12.56
N TRP A 4 -0.83 15.75 12.54
CA TRP A 4 -0.23 15.29 11.30
C TRP A 4 -0.87 13.98 10.86
N LEU A 5 -1.64 14.03 9.77
CA LEU A 5 -2.19 12.85 9.11
C LEU A 5 -1.22 12.38 8.01
N ILE A 6 -0.63 11.20 8.18
CA ILE A 6 0.21 10.60 7.14
C ILE A 6 -0.71 9.97 6.11
N GLY A 7 -0.75 10.55 4.91
CA GLY A 7 -1.71 10.21 3.87
C GLY A 7 -1.14 9.39 2.72
N GLY A 8 -2.03 9.07 1.78
CA GLY A 8 -1.76 8.39 0.51
C GLY A 8 -2.63 7.16 0.28
N THR A 9 -3.59 6.91 1.16
CA THR A 9 -4.51 5.77 1.15
C THR A 9 -5.95 6.25 1.10
N GLN A 10 -6.88 5.38 0.70
CA GLN A 10 -8.32 5.70 0.75
C GLN A 10 -8.77 5.93 2.19
N GLU A 11 -8.23 5.16 3.13
CA GLU A 11 -8.48 5.31 4.57
C GLU A 11 -8.08 6.69 5.08
N SER A 12 -6.90 7.17 4.68
CA SER A 12 -6.45 8.52 5.06
C SER A 12 -7.35 9.60 4.47
N ALA A 13 -7.94 9.39 3.28
CA ALA A 13 -8.89 10.33 2.69
C ALA A 13 -10.22 10.37 3.46
N GLU A 14 -10.71 9.20 3.88
CA GLU A 14 -11.89 9.08 4.74
C GLU A 14 -11.65 9.74 6.11
N LEU A 15 -10.53 9.44 6.76
CA LEU A 15 -10.13 10.08 8.01
C LEU A 15 -10.06 11.60 7.88
N ALA A 16 -9.47 12.11 6.79
CA ALA A 16 -9.41 13.55 6.54
C ALA A 16 -10.81 14.19 6.46
N GLN A 17 -11.77 13.54 5.78
CA GLN A 17 -13.15 14.05 5.72
C GLN A 17 -13.80 14.09 7.11
N GLN A 18 -13.57 13.07 7.93
CA GLN A 18 -14.11 13.01 9.30
C GLN A 18 -13.47 14.07 10.21
N LEU A 19 -12.16 14.31 10.09
CA LEU A 19 -11.48 15.37 10.81
C LEU A 19 -12.00 16.77 10.43
N ILE A 20 -12.29 17.00 9.14
CA ILE A 20 -12.93 18.24 8.65
C ILE A 20 -14.31 18.41 9.29
N GLN A 21 -15.15 17.38 9.26
CA GLN A 21 -16.49 17.41 9.83
C GLN A 21 -16.48 17.66 11.35
N ALA A 22 -15.47 17.13 12.04
CA ALA A 22 -15.26 17.35 13.48
C ALA A 22 -14.63 18.72 13.81
N GLY A 23 -14.24 19.51 12.81
CA GLY A 23 -13.58 20.81 13.01
C GLY A 23 -12.18 20.72 13.63
N LEU A 24 -11.52 19.57 13.50
CA LEU A 24 -10.19 19.34 14.05
C LEU A 24 -9.12 19.91 13.11
N ALA A 25 -8.09 20.57 13.67
CA ALA A 25 -7.01 21.12 12.87
C ALA A 25 -5.98 20.03 12.51
N PHE A 26 -5.73 19.84 11.22
CA PHE A 26 -4.76 18.85 10.74
C PHE A 26 -4.06 19.26 9.45
N VAL A 27 -2.93 18.63 9.19
CA VAL A 27 -2.19 18.68 7.92
C VAL A 27 -1.98 17.28 7.41
N VAL A 28 -2.26 17.06 6.12
CA VAL A 28 -2.00 15.78 5.45
C VAL A 28 -0.67 15.85 4.72
N SER A 29 0.23 14.88 4.93
CA SER A 29 1.43 14.74 4.11
C SER A 29 1.25 13.67 3.03
N VAL A 30 1.59 14.00 1.78
CA VAL A 30 1.63 13.04 0.66
C VAL A 30 2.90 13.20 -0.16
N THR A 31 3.28 12.16 -0.91
CA THR A 31 4.53 12.15 -1.68
C THR A 31 4.39 12.62 -3.13
N THR A 32 3.17 12.81 -3.63
CA THR A 32 2.92 13.19 -5.04
C THR A 32 1.81 14.22 -5.17
N GLN A 33 1.89 15.04 -6.21
CA GLN A 33 0.86 16.03 -6.52
C GLN A 33 -0.50 15.37 -6.82
N ALA A 34 -0.51 14.22 -7.51
CA ALA A 34 -1.74 13.49 -7.79
C ALA A 34 -2.43 12.99 -6.52
N ALA A 35 -1.67 12.62 -5.48
CA ALA A 35 -2.26 12.20 -4.21
C ALA A 35 -2.97 13.35 -3.47
N ARG A 36 -2.60 14.62 -3.73
CA ARG A 36 -3.28 15.78 -3.15
C ARG A 36 -4.78 15.82 -3.47
N GLU A 37 -5.16 15.36 -4.67
CA GLU A 37 -6.54 15.36 -5.16
C GLU A 37 -7.48 14.51 -4.28
N LEU A 38 -6.94 13.58 -3.49
CA LEU A 38 -7.71 12.74 -2.57
C LEU A 38 -8.23 13.50 -1.34
N TYR A 39 -7.76 14.72 -1.06
CA TYR A 39 -8.08 15.45 0.18
C TYR A 39 -8.72 16.82 -0.10
N PRO A 40 -9.91 16.87 -0.72
CA PRO A 40 -10.61 18.13 -0.91
C PRO A 40 -10.94 18.77 0.44
N GLY A 41 -10.60 20.04 0.59
CA GLY A 41 -10.85 20.82 1.81
C GLY A 41 -9.79 20.69 2.91
N ALA A 42 -8.78 19.83 2.75
CA ALA A 42 -7.70 19.69 3.73
C ALA A 42 -6.47 20.54 3.37
N THR A 43 -5.68 20.91 4.39
CA THR A 43 -4.32 21.42 4.19
C THR A 43 -3.40 20.26 3.85
N VAL A 44 -2.88 20.23 2.62
CA VAL A 44 -2.01 19.16 2.14
C VAL A 44 -0.59 19.68 1.92
N TRP A 45 0.37 19.04 2.56
CA TRP A 45 1.80 19.17 2.29
C TRP A 45 2.25 18.09 1.32
N VAL A 46 2.94 18.49 0.24
CA VAL A 46 3.38 17.58 -0.81
C VAL A 46 4.91 17.53 -0.81
N GLY A 47 5.47 16.35 -0.58
CA GLY A 47 6.91 16.13 -0.57
C GLY A 47 7.28 14.81 0.09
N ARG A 48 8.58 14.51 0.11
CA ARG A 48 9.12 13.40 0.91
C ARG A 48 9.71 14.01 2.18
N LEU A 49 9.21 13.57 3.33
CA LEU A 49 9.81 13.92 4.61
C LEU A 49 11.03 13.03 4.86
N GLU A 50 12.08 13.66 5.36
CA GLU A 50 13.38 13.05 5.68
C GLU A 50 13.77 13.51 7.09
N ALA A 51 14.75 12.86 7.72
CA ALA A 51 15.14 13.15 9.10
C ALA A 51 15.56 14.61 9.29
N GLU A 52 16.18 15.19 8.27
CA GLU A 52 16.70 16.55 8.24
C GLU A 52 15.58 17.59 8.09
N THR A 53 14.48 17.25 7.39
CA THR A 53 13.38 18.17 7.10
C THR A 53 12.20 18.03 8.07
N LEU A 54 12.12 16.91 8.79
CA LEU A 54 11.05 16.62 9.73
C LEU A 54 10.91 17.67 10.84
N PRO A 55 11.97 18.13 11.53
CA PRO A 55 11.83 19.12 12.60
C PRO A 55 11.19 20.43 12.12
N SER A 56 11.64 20.95 10.97
CA SER A 56 11.09 22.17 10.40
C SER A 56 9.64 22.00 9.95
N PHE A 57 9.27 20.83 9.43
CA PHE A 57 7.88 20.51 9.10
C PHE A 57 6.99 20.53 10.35
N LEU A 58 7.41 19.87 11.44
CA LEU A 58 6.65 19.82 12.69
C LEU A 58 6.46 21.21 13.30
N GLU A 59 7.52 22.02 13.32
CA GLU A 59 7.49 23.39 13.86
C GLU A 59 6.59 24.31 13.00
N ALA A 60 6.79 24.33 11.69
CA ALA A 60 6.05 25.20 10.77
C ALA A 60 4.53 24.96 10.83
N HIS A 61 4.12 23.70 11.03
CA HIS A 61 2.71 23.31 11.12
C HIS A 61 2.20 23.16 12.55
N ARG A 62 3.04 23.41 13.57
CA ARG A 62 2.70 23.27 15.00
C ARG A 62 2.07 21.91 15.33
N ILE A 63 2.70 20.86 14.79
CA ILE A 63 2.24 19.48 14.95
C ILE A 63 2.43 19.03 16.40
N THR A 64 1.39 18.43 16.98
CA THR A 64 1.40 17.93 18.37
C THR A 64 1.05 16.45 18.48
N ALA A 65 0.50 15.84 17.43
CA ALA A 65 0.15 14.43 17.41
C ALA A 65 0.19 13.88 15.97
N ILE A 66 0.32 12.57 15.86
CA ILE A 66 0.46 11.85 14.59
C ILE A 66 -0.65 10.81 14.47
N LEU A 67 -1.42 10.93 13.39
CA LEU A 67 -2.33 9.89 12.92
C LEU A 67 -1.70 9.26 11.67
N ASP A 68 -1.07 8.10 11.83
CA ASP A 68 -0.43 7.39 10.73
C ASP A 68 -1.44 6.50 10.01
N ALA A 69 -1.94 6.97 8.86
CA ALA A 69 -2.80 6.21 7.95
C ALA A 69 -2.06 5.85 6.64
N SER A 70 -0.72 5.78 6.67
CA SER A 70 0.09 5.39 5.52
C SER A 70 -0.19 3.95 5.10
N HIS A 71 0.16 3.62 3.85
CA HIS A 71 0.02 2.24 3.36
C HIS A 71 0.81 1.25 4.26
N PRO A 72 0.32 0.04 4.56
CA PRO A 72 1.01 -0.91 5.45
C PRO A 72 2.46 -1.28 5.05
N PHE A 73 2.78 -1.12 3.77
CA PHE A 73 4.13 -1.33 3.23
C PHE A 73 5.01 -0.07 3.20
N ALA A 74 4.47 1.11 3.53
CA ALA A 74 5.19 2.38 3.56
C ALA A 74 5.89 2.62 4.90
N THR A 75 6.68 1.64 5.35
CA THR A 75 7.24 1.64 6.71
C THR A 75 8.31 2.71 6.96
N GLU A 76 8.91 3.29 5.91
CA GLU A 76 9.91 4.36 6.05
C GLU A 76 9.35 5.59 6.75
N ILE A 77 8.18 6.07 6.31
CA ILE A 77 7.55 7.27 6.90
C ILE A 77 7.04 6.98 8.31
N SER A 78 6.52 5.78 8.56
CA SER A 78 6.11 5.37 9.91
C SER A 78 7.29 5.33 10.87
N ARG A 79 8.42 4.72 10.49
CA ARG A 79 9.64 4.70 11.32
C ARG A 79 10.18 6.10 11.57
N LEU A 80 10.17 6.96 10.57
CA LEU A 80 10.58 8.36 10.70
C LEU A 80 9.65 9.12 11.67
N ALA A 81 8.33 8.95 11.53
CA ALA A 81 7.36 9.60 12.40
C ALA A 81 7.47 9.14 13.87
N LEU A 82 7.84 7.89 14.11
CA LEU A 82 8.07 7.34 15.45
C LEU A 82 9.26 7.98 16.18
N THR A 83 10.25 8.54 15.47
CA THR A 83 11.40 9.20 16.11
C THR A 83 11.04 10.54 16.76
N THR A 84 9.86 11.08 16.46
CA THR A 84 9.38 12.35 17.02
C THR A 84 8.95 12.25 18.47
N HIS A 85 8.64 11.03 18.93
CA HIS A 85 8.05 10.76 20.26
C HIS A 85 6.76 11.54 20.56
N LEU A 86 6.10 12.09 19.54
CA LEU A 86 4.77 12.68 19.68
C LEU A 86 3.73 11.58 19.96
N PRO A 87 2.58 11.92 20.58
CA PRO A 87 1.40 11.07 20.59
C PRO A 87 1.14 10.49 19.20
N TYR A 88 1.10 9.16 19.11
CA TYR A 88 1.11 8.44 17.85
C TYR A 88 0.01 7.37 17.86
N LEU A 89 -0.83 7.40 16.83
CA LEU A 89 -1.79 6.34 16.55
C LEU A 89 -1.62 5.85 15.11
N ARG A 90 -1.39 4.54 14.96
CA ARG A 90 -1.46 3.84 13.68
C ARG A 90 -2.92 3.52 13.37
N PHE A 91 -3.44 4.04 12.26
CA PHE A 91 -4.67 3.54 11.66
C PHE A 91 -4.32 2.50 10.60
N GLU A 92 -4.63 1.23 10.88
CA GLU A 92 -4.35 0.14 9.96
C GLU A 92 -5.51 -0.85 9.91
N ARG A 93 -6.09 -1.00 8.72
CA ARG A 93 -7.15 -1.97 8.44
C ARG A 93 -6.69 -3.43 8.66
N PRO A 94 -7.62 -4.34 9.02
CA PRO A 94 -7.31 -5.76 9.14
C PRO A 94 -6.80 -6.37 7.82
N VAL A 95 -6.13 -7.51 7.93
CA VAL A 95 -5.77 -8.34 6.77
C VAL A 95 -7.02 -9.15 6.39
N LEU A 96 -7.28 -9.32 5.09
CA LEU A 96 -8.30 -10.27 4.63
C LEU A 96 -7.88 -11.69 4.99
N GLY A 97 -8.74 -12.42 5.69
CA GLY A 97 -8.47 -13.79 6.10
C GLY A 97 -7.75 -13.95 7.44
N ALA A 98 -8.08 -13.10 8.45
CA ALA A 98 -7.69 -13.37 9.84
C ALA A 98 -8.17 -14.76 10.34
N ASP A 99 -9.16 -15.36 9.67
CA ASP A 99 -9.39 -16.81 9.66
C ASP A 99 -8.58 -17.48 8.54
N LEU A 100 -7.30 -17.75 8.83
CA LEU A 100 -6.37 -18.50 7.98
C LEU A 100 -6.91 -19.90 7.59
N SER A 101 -7.88 -20.41 8.34
CA SER A 101 -8.52 -21.72 8.16
C SER A 101 -9.35 -21.84 6.86
N CYS A 102 -9.86 -20.73 6.33
CA CYS A 102 -10.69 -20.75 5.12
C CYS A 102 -9.88 -20.68 3.82
N LEU A 103 -8.61 -20.25 3.89
CA LEU A 103 -7.76 -20.01 2.72
C LEU A 103 -6.82 -21.18 2.39
N GLU A 104 -6.63 -22.15 3.28
CA GLU A 104 -5.88 -23.39 2.96
C GLU A 104 -6.51 -24.17 1.81
N SER A 105 -7.81 -23.98 1.55
CA SER A 105 -8.54 -24.58 0.43
C SER A 105 -8.38 -23.83 -0.90
N SER A 106 -7.70 -22.67 -0.93
CA SER A 106 -7.74 -21.70 -2.05
C SER A 106 -6.44 -21.53 -2.84
N GLY A 107 -5.40 -22.31 -2.56
CA GLY A 107 -4.13 -22.22 -3.30
C GLY A 107 -3.29 -20.96 -3.00
N VAL A 108 -3.62 -20.24 -1.93
CA VAL A 108 -2.86 -19.06 -1.47
C VAL A 108 -1.66 -19.48 -0.63
N LYS A 109 -0.49 -18.93 -0.93
CA LYS A 109 0.77 -19.14 -0.19
C LYS A 109 1.24 -17.81 0.40
N TYR A 110 1.47 -17.81 1.70
CA TYR A 110 1.96 -16.65 2.44
C TYR A 110 3.48 -16.65 2.51
N PHE A 111 4.07 -15.47 2.38
CA PHE A 111 5.51 -15.26 2.48
C PHE A 111 5.80 -14.05 3.36
N ALA A 112 6.70 -14.21 4.33
CA ALA A 112 7.09 -13.14 5.24
C ALA A 112 7.59 -11.88 4.52
N ASP A 113 8.31 -12.06 3.41
CA ASP A 113 8.83 -10.98 2.58
C ASP A 113 9.10 -11.45 1.14
N PHE A 114 9.59 -10.53 0.31
CA PHE A 114 9.99 -10.83 -1.07
C PHE A 114 11.18 -11.79 -1.15
N GLN A 115 12.10 -11.79 -0.17
CA GLN A 115 13.27 -12.65 -0.19
C GLN A 115 12.87 -14.12 0.04
N ALA A 116 11.98 -14.38 0.98
CA ALA A 116 11.38 -15.70 1.22
C ALA A 116 10.64 -16.20 -0.03
N LEU A 117 9.83 -15.33 -0.66
CA LEU A 117 9.14 -15.66 -1.91
C LEU A 117 10.12 -16.05 -3.02
N LEU A 118 11.14 -15.23 -3.27
CA LEU A 118 12.13 -15.48 -4.32
C LEU A 118 13.00 -16.71 -4.03
N SER A 119 13.21 -17.06 -2.75
CA SER A 119 14.00 -18.24 -2.38
C SER A 119 13.22 -19.56 -2.58
N SER A 120 11.88 -19.51 -2.52
CA SER A 120 11.00 -20.70 -2.60
C SER A 120 10.94 -21.36 -3.98
N GLN A 121 11.46 -20.72 -5.02
CA GLN A 121 11.37 -21.14 -6.43
C GLN A 121 9.95 -21.27 -7.01
N VAL A 122 8.91 -20.82 -6.30
CA VAL A 122 7.50 -20.96 -6.73
C VAL A 122 7.18 -20.30 -8.07
N LEU A 123 8.00 -19.32 -8.49
CA LEU A 123 7.83 -18.59 -9.75
C LEU A 123 8.39 -19.34 -10.97
N LEU A 124 9.21 -20.38 -10.78
CA LEU A 124 9.98 -21.01 -11.85
C LEU A 124 9.08 -21.57 -12.95
N GLY A 125 9.31 -21.14 -14.19
CA GLY A 125 8.54 -21.57 -15.37
C GLY A 125 7.11 -21.03 -15.45
N LYS A 126 6.66 -20.22 -14.49
CA LYS A 126 5.30 -19.68 -14.42
C LYS A 126 5.16 -18.36 -15.19
N ARG A 127 3.92 -18.03 -15.55
CA ARG A 127 3.50 -16.72 -16.04
C ARG A 127 2.96 -15.92 -14.86
N VAL A 128 3.77 -14.99 -14.36
CA VAL A 128 3.57 -14.36 -13.07
C VAL A 128 3.09 -12.94 -13.24
N LEU A 129 1.95 -12.59 -12.65
CA LEU A 129 1.50 -11.20 -12.54
C LEU A 129 1.93 -10.59 -11.20
N LEU A 130 2.76 -9.56 -11.25
CA LEU A 130 3.22 -8.82 -10.09
C LEU A 130 2.32 -7.60 -9.84
N VAL A 131 1.57 -7.63 -8.75
CA VAL A 131 0.73 -6.52 -8.26
C VAL A 131 1.31 -6.00 -6.95
N VAL A 132 2.57 -5.57 -7.02
CA VAL A 132 3.40 -5.20 -5.86
C VAL A 132 3.86 -3.74 -5.90
N GLY A 133 3.50 -3.00 -6.97
CA GLY A 133 4.01 -1.67 -7.29
C GLY A 133 5.38 -1.73 -7.96
N TYR A 134 5.93 -0.55 -8.33
CA TYR A 134 7.16 -0.49 -9.12
C TYR A 134 8.44 -0.69 -8.29
N ARG A 135 8.46 -0.25 -7.02
CA ARG A 135 9.69 -0.29 -6.20
C ARG A 135 10.27 -1.71 -6.01
N PRO A 136 9.46 -2.75 -5.74
CA PRO A 136 10.00 -4.10 -5.57
C PRO A 136 10.44 -4.76 -6.88
N LEU A 137 10.12 -4.21 -8.06
CA LEU A 137 10.37 -4.89 -9.34
C LEU A 137 11.85 -5.19 -9.58
N ALA A 138 12.75 -4.33 -9.08
CA ALA A 138 14.20 -4.56 -9.17
C ALA A 138 14.63 -5.90 -8.53
N LEU A 139 13.94 -6.37 -7.48
CA LEU A 139 14.20 -7.66 -6.84
C LEU A 139 13.94 -8.85 -7.78
N PHE A 140 13.05 -8.66 -8.76
CA PHE A 140 12.64 -9.66 -9.73
C PHE A 140 13.48 -9.64 -11.02
N ALA A 141 14.46 -8.74 -11.16
CA ALA A 141 15.26 -8.64 -12.37
C ALA A 141 15.98 -9.97 -12.72
N SER A 142 16.49 -10.67 -11.70
CA SER A 142 17.14 -11.99 -11.87
C SER A 142 16.16 -13.12 -12.26
N TRP A 143 14.85 -12.86 -12.21
CA TRP A 143 13.80 -13.81 -12.53
C TRP A 143 13.24 -13.67 -13.95
N GLN A 144 13.61 -12.62 -14.69
CA GLN A 144 13.16 -12.40 -16.07
C GLN A 144 13.49 -13.55 -17.02
N ASN A 145 14.58 -14.29 -16.75
CA ASN A 145 15.00 -15.46 -17.53
C ASN A 145 14.50 -16.80 -16.97
N LYS A 146 13.82 -16.79 -15.82
CA LYS A 146 13.34 -17.99 -15.10
C LYS A 146 11.82 -18.12 -15.13
N ALA A 147 11.12 -17.02 -15.37
CA ALA A 147 9.67 -16.93 -15.39
C ALA A 147 9.23 -15.86 -16.41
N SER A 148 7.98 -15.94 -16.87
CA SER A 148 7.39 -14.86 -17.68
C SER A 148 6.73 -13.85 -16.75
N LEU A 149 7.42 -12.75 -16.46
CA LEU A 149 6.95 -11.74 -15.51
C LEU A 149 6.14 -10.64 -16.18
N PHE A 150 4.97 -10.36 -15.62
CA PHE A 150 4.09 -9.24 -15.94
C PHE A 150 3.99 -8.35 -14.72
N ALA A 151 3.82 -7.04 -14.89
CA ALA A 151 3.68 -6.13 -13.76
C ALA A 151 2.55 -5.15 -13.96
N ARG A 152 1.80 -4.90 -12.89
CA ARG A 152 0.83 -3.80 -12.82
C ARG A 152 1.39 -2.65 -12.00
N LEU A 153 1.36 -1.46 -12.58
CA LEU A 153 1.89 -0.23 -12.01
C LEU A 153 0.96 0.95 -12.28
N LEU A 154 1.14 2.02 -11.49
CA LEU A 154 0.46 3.28 -11.76
C LEU A 154 1.02 3.92 -13.03
N PRO A 155 0.20 4.62 -13.84
CA PRO A 155 0.65 5.30 -15.05
C PRO A 155 1.52 6.50 -14.69
N SER A 156 2.80 6.24 -14.45
CA SER A 156 3.81 7.21 -14.04
C SER A 156 5.11 6.92 -14.77
N VAL A 157 5.78 7.97 -15.23
CA VAL A 157 7.09 7.89 -15.90
C VAL A 157 8.10 7.16 -15.01
N THR A 158 8.17 7.53 -13.73
CA THR A 158 9.07 6.89 -12.76
C THR A 158 8.77 5.39 -12.59
N ALA A 159 7.49 5.03 -12.56
CA ALA A 159 7.09 3.63 -12.40
C ALA A 159 7.43 2.80 -13.64
N LEU A 160 7.20 3.36 -14.83
CA LEU A 160 7.55 2.74 -16.11
C LEU A 160 9.06 2.58 -16.26
N GLN A 161 9.85 3.63 -15.97
CA GLN A 161 11.31 3.58 -16.02
C GLN A 161 11.88 2.49 -15.11
N ALA A 162 11.44 2.46 -13.84
CA ALA A 162 11.89 1.41 -12.90
C ALA A 162 11.53 -0.01 -13.36
N ALA A 163 10.39 -0.18 -14.04
CA ALA A 163 10.01 -1.48 -14.60
C ALA A 163 10.90 -1.87 -15.80
N LEU A 164 11.19 -0.95 -16.71
CA LEU A 164 12.09 -1.18 -17.84
C LEU A 164 13.51 -1.51 -17.37
N GLU A 165 14.02 -0.78 -16.37
CA GLU A 165 15.32 -1.04 -15.72
C GLU A 165 15.37 -2.43 -15.04
N ALA A 166 14.23 -2.89 -14.49
CA ALA A 166 14.08 -4.25 -13.96
C ALA A 166 13.92 -5.33 -15.05
N GLY A 167 14.06 -4.98 -16.33
CA GLY A 167 14.05 -5.91 -17.46
C GLY A 167 12.67 -6.27 -17.99
N PHE A 168 11.60 -5.56 -17.59
CA PHE A 168 10.28 -5.77 -18.16
C PHE A 168 10.19 -5.17 -19.56
N SER A 169 9.59 -5.91 -20.49
CA SER A 169 9.24 -5.37 -21.81
C SER A 169 7.87 -4.68 -21.79
N SER A 170 7.66 -3.71 -22.67
CA SER A 170 6.43 -2.89 -22.68
C SER A 170 5.13 -3.69 -22.86
N ASP A 171 5.18 -4.84 -23.56
CA ASP A 171 4.05 -5.76 -23.76
C ASP A 171 3.65 -6.54 -22.49
N ARG A 172 4.45 -6.45 -21.42
CA ARG A 172 4.24 -7.14 -20.13
C ARG A 172 3.86 -6.19 -19.00
N LEU A 173 3.52 -4.93 -19.32
CA LEU A 173 3.20 -3.90 -18.33
C LEU A 173 1.74 -3.46 -18.44
N ILE A 174 1.04 -3.47 -17.30
CA ILE A 174 -0.28 -2.84 -17.14
C ILE A 174 -0.06 -1.51 -16.42
N ALA A 175 -0.20 -0.40 -17.14
CA ALA A 175 -0.16 0.95 -16.59
C ALA A 175 -1.57 1.52 -16.41
N LEU A 176 -2.28 1.07 -15.38
CA LEU A 176 -3.66 1.50 -15.10
C LEU A 176 -3.77 2.07 -13.68
N ARG A 177 -4.57 3.13 -13.53
CA ARG A 177 -4.92 3.68 -12.22
C ARG A 177 -6.15 2.96 -11.68
N PRO A 178 -6.09 2.37 -10.46
CA PRO A 178 -7.28 1.81 -9.81
C PRO A 178 -8.35 2.88 -9.52
N PRO A 179 -9.65 2.50 -9.39
CA PRO A 179 -10.16 1.12 -9.48
C PRO A 179 -10.20 0.59 -10.92
N VAL A 180 -9.81 -0.68 -11.10
CA VAL A 180 -9.88 -1.36 -12.40
C VAL A 180 -11.10 -2.29 -12.40
N PRO A 181 -11.97 -2.25 -13.42
CA PRO A 181 -13.13 -3.14 -13.47
C PRO A 181 -12.73 -4.61 -13.47
N LEU A 182 -13.48 -5.44 -12.73
CA LEU A 182 -13.25 -6.89 -12.64
C LEU A 182 -13.18 -7.57 -14.02
N ALA A 183 -14.06 -7.18 -14.95
CA ALA A 183 -14.09 -7.71 -16.30
C ALA A 183 -12.80 -7.41 -17.08
N LEU A 184 -12.20 -6.23 -16.87
CA LEU A 184 -10.95 -5.85 -17.50
C LEU A 184 -9.76 -6.60 -16.87
N GLU A 185 -9.72 -6.73 -15.55
CA GLU A 185 -8.72 -7.56 -14.86
C GLU A 185 -8.75 -9.00 -15.39
N ARG A 186 -9.94 -9.62 -15.43
CA ARG A 186 -10.14 -10.97 -15.97
C ARG A 186 -9.61 -11.10 -17.40
N ALA A 187 -10.00 -10.18 -18.28
CA ALA A 187 -9.60 -10.22 -19.68
C ALA A 187 -8.07 -10.12 -19.85
N LEU A 188 -7.41 -9.25 -19.06
CA LEU A 188 -5.94 -9.12 -19.08
C LEU A 188 -5.26 -10.39 -18.58
N TRP A 189 -5.74 -10.98 -17.49
CA TRP A 189 -5.16 -12.19 -16.90
C TRP A 189 -5.30 -13.39 -17.84
N GLN A 190 -6.45 -13.53 -18.51
CA GLN A 190 -6.70 -14.57 -19.51
C GLN A 190 -5.87 -14.35 -20.79
N HIS A 191 -5.81 -13.11 -21.30
CA HIS A 191 -5.01 -12.78 -22.48
C HIS A 191 -3.54 -13.16 -22.28
N TRP A 192 -2.99 -12.85 -21.11
CA TRP A 192 -1.62 -13.23 -20.77
C TRP A 192 -1.47 -14.61 -20.16
N ARG A 193 -2.54 -15.40 -20.02
CA ARG A 193 -2.52 -16.75 -19.44
C ARG A 193 -1.73 -16.77 -18.13
N ILE A 194 -2.09 -15.89 -17.20
CA ILE A 194 -1.41 -15.79 -15.90
C ILE A 194 -1.63 -17.08 -15.12
N ASP A 195 -0.54 -17.70 -14.65
CA ASP A 195 -0.56 -18.93 -13.84
C ASP A 195 -0.46 -18.61 -12.35
N LEU A 196 0.17 -17.48 -12.01
CA LEU A 196 0.49 -17.12 -10.64
C LEU A 196 0.38 -15.61 -10.40
N LEU A 197 -0.32 -15.22 -9.35
CA LEU A 197 -0.41 -13.84 -8.87
C LEU A 197 0.58 -13.65 -7.72
N VAL A 198 1.37 -12.57 -7.74
CA VAL A 198 2.10 -12.08 -6.57
C VAL A 198 1.51 -10.75 -6.15
N SER A 199 1.07 -10.63 -4.91
CA SER A 199 0.64 -9.34 -4.37
C SER A 199 1.08 -9.14 -2.92
N LYS A 200 0.90 -7.91 -2.45
CA LYS A 200 1.10 -7.53 -1.05
C LYS A 200 -0.20 -7.71 -0.25
N ALA A 201 -0.10 -8.14 1.00
CA ALA A 201 -1.16 -8.17 2.01
C ALA A 201 -1.60 -6.75 2.43
N SER A 202 -2.15 -6.01 1.48
CA SER A 202 -2.59 -4.63 1.60
C SER A 202 -3.97 -4.49 2.25
N GLY A 203 -4.82 -5.53 2.34
CA GLY A 203 -6.21 -5.49 2.81
C GLY A 203 -7.27 -5.23 1.71
N SER A 204 -8.56 -5.26 2.07
CA SER A 204 -9.72 -5.17 1.14
C SER A 204 -9.69 -3.97 0.20
N ALA A 205 -9.49 -2.75 0.72
CA ALA A 205 -9.40 -1.56 -0.13
C ALA A 205 -8.11 -1.49 -0.99
N GLY A 206 -7.17 -2.43 -0.80
CA GLY A 206 -6.09 -2.74 -1.76
C GLY A 206 -6.52 -3.65 -2.92
N GLY A 207 -7.81 -3.96 -3.02
CA GLY A 207 -8.42 -4.85 -4.02
C GLY A 207 -8.13 -6.33 -3.78
N GLU A 208 -7.88 -6.75 -2.54
CA GLU A 208 -7.65 -8.17 -2.23
C GLU A 208 -8.87 -9.05 -2.48
N ASP A 209 -10.08 -8.56 -2.19
CA ASP A 209 -11.33 -9.30 -2.47
C ASP A 209 -11.48 -9.61 -3.97
N VAL A 210 -11.18 -8.61 -4.80
CA VAL A 210 -11.21 -8.72 -6.27
C VAL A 210 -10.19 -9.76 -6.74
N LYS A 211 -8.98 -9.73 -6.17
CA LYS A 211 -7.91 -10.70 -6.50
C LYS A 211 -8.29 -12.11 -6.08
N ALA A 212 -8.80 -12.28 -4.86
CA ALA A 212 -9.24 -13.56 -4.32
C ALA A 212 -10.33 -14.19 -5.21
N ALA A 213 -11.32 -13.38 -5.61
CA ALA A 213 -12.38 -13.83 -6.50
C ALA A 213 -11.84 -14.27 -7.87
N LEU A 214 -10.94 -13.50 -8.49
CA LEU A 214 -10.35 -13.86 -9.79
C LEU A 214 -9.42 -15.07 -9.71
N VAL A 215 -8.65 -15.19 -8.63
CA VAL A 215 -7.78 -16.34 -8.36
C VAL A 215 -8.62 -17.61 -8.29
N ALA A 216 -9.72 -17.59 -7.53
CA ALA A 216 -10.64 -18.71 -7.42
C ALA A 216 -11.36 -19.01 -8.75
N GLU A 217 -11.81 -17.97 -9.46
CA GLU A 217 -12.52 -18.11 -10.74
C GLU A 217 -11.63 -18.71 -11.84
N LEU A 218 -10.36 -18.29 -11.90
CA LEU A 218 -9.43 -18.66 -12.97
C LEU A 218 -8.51 -19.82 -12.60
N GLY A 219 -8.55 -20.31 -11.36
CA GLY A 219 -7.69 -21.40 -10.88
C GLY A 219 -6.20 -21.04 -10.86
N ILE A 220 -5.88 -19.80 -10.46
CA ILE A 220 -4.52 -19.23 -10.48
C ILE A 220 -3.85 -19.41 -9.11
N ASP A 221 -2.56 -19.76 -9.05
CA ASP A 221 -1.83 -19.80 -7.78
C ASP A 221 -1.65 -18.37 -7.23
N TRP A 222 -1.78 -18.15 -5.91
CA TRP A 222 -1.61 -16.80 -5.34
C TRP A 222 -0.53 -16.77 -4.26
N CYS A 223 0.54 -16.03 -4.50
CA CYS A 223 1.56 -15.72 -3.51
C CYS A 223 1.27 -14.35 -2.87
N LEU A 224 1.01 -14.34 -1.56
CA LEU A 224 0.75 -13.13 -0.80
C LEU A 224 1.95 -12.82 0.10
N VAL A 225 2.57 -11.66 -0.12
CA VAL A 225 3.66 -11.16 0.72
C VAL A 225 3.08 -10.42 1.91
N GLU A 226 3.46 -10.84 3.11
CA GLU A 226 2.99 -10.30 4.38
C GLU A 226 3.46 -8.86 4.61
N ARG A 227 2.77 -8.17 5.53
CA ARG A 227 3.10 -6.79 5.90
C ARG A 227 4.42 -6.80 6.67
N PRO A 228 5.31 -5.81 6.44
CA PRO A 228 6.52 -5.71 7.25
C PRO A 228 6.16 -5.43 8.72
N ALA A 229 6.84 -6.10 9.65
CA ALA A 229 6.64 -5.88 11.07
C ALA A 229 7.17 -4.50 11.49
N VAL A 230 6.29 -3.68 12.07
CA VAL A 230 6.62 -2.40 12.72
C VAL A 230 5.89 -2.35 14.06
N THR A 231 6.60 -2.00 15.12
CA THR A 231 6.01 -1.84 16.45
C THR A 231 5.49 -0.42 16.60
N TYR A 232 4.17 -0.27 16.71
CA TYR A 232 3.51 1.01 16.93
C TYR A 232 3.12 1.18 18.41
N PRO A 233 3.18 2.40 18.97
CA PRO A 233 2.74 2.66 20.36
C PRO A 233 1.25 2.37 20.57
N GLN A 234 0.42 2.74 19.61
CA GLN A 234 -1.00 2.46 19.56
C GLN A 234 -1.40 2.14 18.13
N GLN A 235 -2.32 1.19 17.96
CA GLN A 235 -2.85 0.79 16.66
C GLN A 235 -4.35 0.52 16.75
N THR A 236 -5.10 0.94 15.73
CA THR A 236 -6.53 0.66 15.60
C THR A 236 -6.92 0.50 14.12
N ASP A 237 -7.99 -0.24 13.87
CA ASP A 237 -8.73 -0.27 12.61
C ASP A 237 -10.08 0.47 12.71
N CYS A 238 -10.39 1.04 13.88
CA CYS A 238 -11.67 1.65 14.17
C CYS A 238 -11.61 3.17 13.99
N LEU A 239 -12.44 3.66 13.07
CA LEU A 239 -12.54 5.09 12.75
C LEU A 239 -12.90 5.93 13.99
N ALA A 240 -13.82 5.45 14.82
CA ALA A 240 -14.23 6.15 16.04
C ALA A 240 -13.08 6.30 17.05
N VAL A 241 -12.21 5.28 17.18
CA VAL A 241 -11.02 5.34 18.04
C VAL A 241 -10.02 6.36 17.51
N ALA A 242 -9.80 6.39 16.20
CA ALA A 242 -8.92 7.38 15.57
C ALA A 242 -9.38 8.83 15.78
N LEU A 243 -10.68 9.08 15.66
CA LEU A 243 -11.26 10.40 15.91
C LEU A 243 -11.19 10.79 17.39
N ALA A 244 -11.45 9.85 18.30
CA ALA A 244 -11.33 10.09 19.74
C ALA A 244 -9.88 10.45 20.13
N PHE A 245 -8.89 9.74 19.59
CA PHE A 245 -7.48 10.07 19.75
C PHE A 245 -7.20 11.50 19.28
N CYS A 246 -7.63 11.85 18.07
CA CYS A 246 -7.43 13.19 17.50
C CYS A 246 -8.07 14.30 18.34
N ALA A 247 -9.28 14.07 18.84
CA ALA A 247 -9.99 15.03 19.70
C ALA A 247 -9.27 15.24 21.04
N GLN A 248 -8.76 14.18 21.67
CA GLN A 248 -8.00 14.27 22.92
C GLN A 248 -6.71 15.09 22.77
N GLN A 249 -6.06 15.03 21.61
CA GLN A 249 -4.84 15.81 21.34
C GLN A 249 -5.10 17.24 20.86
N SER A 250 -6.38 17.60 20.67
CA SER A 250 -6.81 18.93 20.22
C SER A 250 -7.36 19.81 21.34
N GLN A 251 -7.53 19.25 22.54
CA GLN A 251 -7.85 19.96 23.78
C GLN A 251 -6.59 20.57 24.41
#